data_AF-A0A352RQD4-F1
#
_entry.id   AF-A0A352RQD4-F1
#
_cell.length_a   1.000
_cell.length_b   1.000
_cell.length_c   1.000
_cell.angle_alpha   90.00
_cell.angle_beta   90.00
_cell.angle_gamma   90.00
#
_symmetry.space_group_name_H-M   'P 1'
#
loop_
_entity.id
_entity.type
_entity.pdbx_description
1 polymer ?
#
loop_
_entity_poly.entity_id
_entity_poly.type
_entity_poly.pdbx_seq_one_letter_code
_entity_poly.pdbx_strand_id
1 'polypeptide(L)'
;PSKEALLLELDKRMFSGQFALAEQHSTAQDPVLLYAVETAIQLHIAELTEPLRELYVTAYTLPSTSAYLYRSTAKRLEGIFGDYLPDAEAKDFYEMEIASAGMMRSFMAVPCDVYFTVERKIARFLECALKLYNVPVERRREATAAVLQLDLHAMAAGIIRTTVQQAEKGFEAVKAEPAF
;
A
#
# COMPACT_ATOMS: atom_id res chain seq x y z
N PRO A 1 17.92 19.68 -3.19
CA PRO A 1 17.28 18.55 -2.46
C PRO A 1 18.18 17.30 -2.46
N SER A 2 18.29 16.57 -1.34
CA SER A 2 19.01 15.28 -1.31
C SER A 2 18.19 14.19 -2.01
N LYS A 3 18.87 13.15 -2.55
CA LYS A 3 18.22 11.98 -3.17
C LYS A 3 17.19 11.35 -2.23
N GLU A 4 17.51 11.28 -0.94
CA GLU A 4 16.66 10.72 0.12
C GLU A 4 15.39 11.56 0.38
N ALA A 5 15.50 12.89 0.38
CA ALA A 5 14.34 13.76 0.55
C ALA A 5 13.39 13.69 -0.66
N LEU A 6 13.95 13.48 -1.85
CA LEU A 6 13.19 13.30 -3.09
C LEU A 6 12.46 11.95 -3.10
N LEU A 7 13.13 10.88 -2.69
CA LEU A 7 12.55 9.54 -2.52
C LEU A 7 11.44 9.56 -1.47
N LEU A 8 11.65 10.22 -0.33
CA LEU A 8 10.64 10.38 0.72
C LEU A 8 9.40 11.16 0.26
N GLU A 9 9.58 12.20 -0.56
CA GLU A 9 8.47 12.97 -1.11
C GLU A 9 7.70 12.18 -2.18
N LEU A 10 8.42 11.42 -3.03
CA LEU A 10 7.83 10.46 -3.95
C LEU A 10 7.06 9.37 -3.19
N ASP A 11 7.64 8.79 -2.14
CA ASP A 11 6.99 7.82 -1.27
C ASP A 11 5.71 8.40 -0.66
N LYS A 12 5.77 9.58 -0.04
CA LYS A 12 4.59 10.21 0.55
C LYS A 12 3.50 10.46 -0.47
N ARG A 13 3.84 10.90 -1.68
CA ARG A 13 2.87 11.12 -2.77
C ARG A 13 2.35 9.80 -3.33
N MET A 14 3.19 8.79 -3.42
CA MET A 14 2.82 7.45 -3.87
C MET A 14 1.86 6.82 -2.87
N PHE A 15 2.19 6.76 -1.57
CA PHE A 15 1.31 6.27 -0.53
C PHE A 15 0.00 7.09 -0.49
N SER A 16 0.07 8.41 -0.34
CA SER A 16 -1.12 9.28 -0.27
C SER A 16 -1.98 9.23 -1.54
N GLY A 17 -1.37 9.12 -2.73
CA GLY A 17 -2.06 9.08 -4.02
C GLY A 17 -2.64 7.71 -4.37
N GLN A 18 -2.02 6.62 -3.93
CA GLN A 18 -2.56 5.26 -4.07
C GLN A 18 -3.87 5.08 -3.29
N PHE A 19 -3.95 5.68 -2.11
CA PHE A 19 -5.17 5.68 -1.31
C PHE A 19 -6.31 6.42 -2.03
N ALA A 20 -6.05 7.57 -2.64
CA ALA A 20 -7.06 8.30 -3.41
C ALA A 20 -7.49 7.58 -4.70
N LEU A 21 -6.55 6.92 -5.40
CA LEU A 21 -6.85 6.17 -6.64
C LEU A 21 -7.61 4.88 -6.37
N ALA A 22 -7.32 4.16 -5.28
CA ALA A 22 -8.10 2.99 -4.90
C ALA A 22 -9.54 3.35 -4.51
N GLU A 23 -9.76 4.47 -3.83
CA GLU A 23 -11.11 5.01 -3.58
C GLU A 23 -11.83 5.40 -4.89
N GLN A 24 -11.12 5.89 -5.90
CA GLN A 24 -11.71 6.23 -7.21
C GLN A 24 -12.03 5.01 -8.09
N HIS A 25 -11.27 3.93 -7.96
CA HIS A 25 -11.45 2.70 -8.72
C HIS A 25 -12.29 1.65 -8.00
N SER A 26 -12.54 1.83 -6.70
CA SER A 26 -13.47 1.03 -5.93
C SER A 26 -14.90 1.54 -6.13
N THR A 27 -15.75 0.74 -6.77
CA THR A 27 -17.22 0.91 -6.66
C THR A 27 -17.74 0.42 -5.31
N ALA A 28 -16.88 -0.09 -4.43
CA ALA A 28 -17.25 -0.76 -3.20
C ALA A 28 -17.27 0.21 -2.02
N GLN A 29 -18.45 0.32 -1.41
CA GLN A 29 -18.64 0.83 -0.04
C GLN A 29 -18.06 -0.11 1.03
N ASP A 30 -17.39 -1.21 0.63
CA ASP A 30 -16.84 -2.21 1.52
C ASP A 30 -15.39 -1.88 1.93
N PRO A 31 -15.15 -1.50 3.20
CA PRO A 31 -13.82 -1.13 3.67
C PRO A 31 -12.79 -2.27 3.58
N VAL A 32 -13.22 -3.53 3.71
CA VAL A 32 -12.32 -4.70 3.66
C VAL A 32 -11.83 -4.94 2.24
N LEU A 33 -12.71 -4.85 1.25
CA LEU A 33 -12.33 -4.96 -0.15
C LEU A 33 -11.42 -3.82 -0.57
N LEU A 34 -11.69 -2.59 -0.13
CA LEU A 34 -10.83 -1.44 -0.42
C LEU A 34 -9.40 -1.66 0.10
N TYR A 35 -9.26 -2.08 1.36
CA TYR A 35 -7.96 -2.46 1.93
C TYR A 35 -7.25 -3.53 1.10
N ALA A 36 -7.99 -4.56 0.67
CA ALA A 36 -7.44 -5.67 -0.10
C ALA A 36 -6.94 -5.23 -1.49
N VAL A 37 -7.69 -4.37 -2.18
CA VAL A 37 -7.32 -3.81 -3.48
C VAL A 37 -6.07 -2.94 -3.36
N GLU A 38 -6.02 -2.03 -2.39
CA GLU A 38 -4.86 -1.16 -2.17
C GLU A 38 -3.59 -1.95 -1.89
N THR A 39 -3.71 -2.93 -1.01
CA THR A 39 -2.62 -3.84 -0.65
C THR A 39 -2.11 -4.59 -1.87
N ALA A 40 -3.02 -5.12 -2.69
CA ALA A 40 -2.65 -5.85 -3.90
C ALA A 40 -1.97 -4.97 -4.93
N ILE A 41 -2.43 -3.73 -5.10
CA ILE A 41 -1.79 -2.73 -5.97
C ILE A 41 -0.37 -2.44 -5.48
N GLN A 42 -0.17 -2.20 -4.18
CA GLN A 42 1.17 -1.94 -3.64
C GLN A 42 2.14 -3.09 -3.89
N LEU A 43 1.70 -4.33 -3.63
CA LEU A 43 2.48 -5.53 -3.93
C LEU A 43 2.79 -5.66 -5.42
N HIS A 44 1.82 -5.31 -6.28
CA HIS A 44 2.01 -5.37 -7.73
C HIS A 44 2.97 -4.28 -8.24
N ILE A 45 2.91 -3.07 -7.69
CA ILE A 45 3.85 -1.98 -8.02
C ILE A 45 5.29 -2.40 -7.71
N ALA A 46 5.52 -3.06 -6.58
CA ALA A 46 6.83 -3.59 -6.20
C ALA A 46 7.35 -4.69 -7.15
N GLU A 47 6.51 -5.22 -8.04
CA GLU A 47 6.89 -6.18 -9.08
C GLU A 47 7.05 -5.56 -10.47
N LEU A 48 6.70 -4.28 -10.66
CA LEU A 48 6.84 -3.63 -11.96
C LEU A 48 8.32 -3.46 -12.34
N THR A 49 9.15 -2.98 -11.41
CA THR A 49 10.59 -2.80 -11.63
C THR A 49 11.38 -2.92 -10.31
N GLU A 50 12.66 -3.29 -10.38
CA GLU A 50 13.54 -3.36 -9.21
C GLU A 50 13.70 -2.00 -8.48
N PRO A 51 13.87 -0.85 -9.15
CA PRO A 51 13.92 0.45 -8.46
C PRO A 51 12.63 0.79 -7.70
N LEU A 52 11.45 0.42 -8.23
CA LEU A 52 10.18 0.60 -7.51
C LEU A 52 10.11 -0.32 -6.28
N ARG A 53 10.59 -1.56 -6.39
CA ARG A 53 10.70 -2.47 -5.24
C ARG A 53 11.56 -1.88 -4.13
N GLU A 54 12.77 -1.45 -4.48
CA GLU A 54 13.71 -0.84 -3.53
C GLU A 54 13.09 0.36 -2.84
N LEU A 55 12.44 1.24 -3.61
CA LEU A 55 11.74 2.42 -3.11
C LEU A 55 10.73 2.05 -2.00
N TYR A 56 9.79 1.14 -2.29
CA TYR A 56 8.78 0.74 -1.30
C TYR A 56 9.37 0.03 -0.09
N VAL A 57 10.34 -0.87 -0.30
CA VAL A 57 11.01 -1.57 0.81
C VAL A 57 11.73 -0.57 1.71
N THR A 58 12.37 0.45 1.15
CA THR A 58 13.00 1.54 1.91
C THR A 58 11.97 2.36 2.67
N ALA A 59 10.81 2.67 2.09
CA ALA A 59 9.73 3.41 2.75
C ALA A 59 9.26 2.72 4.04
N TYR A 60 9.14 1.39 4.02
CA TYR A 60 8.80 0.58 5.20
C TYR A 60 9.97 0.38 6.19
N THR A 61 11.20 0.76 5.84
CA THR A 61 12.40 0.55 6.66
C THR A 61 12.85 1.82 7.40
N LEU A 62 12.66 3.01 6.82
CA LEU A 62 13.15 4.26 7.40
C LEU A 62 12.38 4.62 8.70
N PRO A 63 13.06 4.86 9.84
CA PRO A 63 12.40 5.15 11.13
C PRO A 63 11.48 6.37 11.13
N SER A 64 11.87 7.44 10.42
CA SER A 64 11.10 8.67 10.31
C SER A 64 9.82 8.50 9.49
N THR A 65 9.85 7.62 8.47
CA THR A 65 8.71 7.31 7.60
C THR A 65 7.77 6.31 8.26
N SER A 66 8.33 5.24 8.84
CA SER A 66 7.58 4.17 9.50
C SER A 66 6.79 4.67 10.72
N ALA A 67 7.36 5.52 11.57
CA ALA A 67 6.65 6.05 12.74
C ALA A 67 5.41 6.89 12.37
N TYR A 68 5.48 7.66 11.28
CA TYR A 68 4.33 8.38 10.74
C TYR A 68 3.29 7.44 10.15
N LEU A 69 3.74 6.50 9.30
CA LEU A 69 2.88 5.49 8.67
C LEU A 69 2.12 4.66 9.71
N TYR A 70 2.78 4.24 10.79
CA TYR A 70 2.13 3.43 11.83
C TYR A 70 0.99 4.19 12.49
N ARG A 71 1.18 5.46 12.82
CA ARG A 71 0.14 6.25 13.50
C ARG A 71 -1.02 6.61 12.57
N SER A 72 -0.74 7.02 11.33
CA SER A 72 -1.79 7.39 10.39
C SER A 72 -2.59 6.17 9.91
N THR A 73 -1.90 5.05 9.67
CA THR A 73 -2.52 3.82 9.17
C THR A 73 -3.29 3.09 10.27
N ALA A 74 -2.81 3.06 11.51
CA ALA A 74 -3.52 2.42 12.63
C ALA A 74 -4.96 2.94 12.80
N LYS A 75 -5.16 4.27 12.75
CA LYS A 75 -6.51 4.87 12.84
C LYS A 75 -7.44 4.42 11.70
N ARG A 76 -6.88 4.24 10.51
CA ARG A 76 -7.65 3.77 9.35
C ARG A 76 -7.99 2.30 9.49
N LEU A 77 -7.04 1.48 9.94
CA LEU A 77 -7.27 0.06 10.22
C LEU A 77 -8.34 -0.14 11.29
N GLU A 78 -8.36 0.69 12.34
CA GLU A 78 -9.43 0.72 13.33
C GLU A 78 -10.79 0.97 12.65
N GLY A 79 -10.88 1.97 11.77
CA GLY A 79 -12.11 2.25 11.02
C GLY A 79 -12.54 1.15 10.03
N ILE A 80 -11.61 0.35 9.53
CA ILE A 80 -11.89 -0.75 8.58
C ILE A 80 -12.26 -2.04 9.32
N PHE A 81 -11.58 -2.34 10.42
CA PHE A 81 -11.60 -3.65 11.06
C PHE A 81 -12.18 -3.67 12.49
N GLY A 82 -12.55 -2.51 13.05
CA GLY A 82 -13.09 -2.39 14.40
C GLY A 82 -14.26 -3.35 14.69
N ASP A 83 -15.17 -3.53 13.72
CA ASP A 83 -16.33 -4.43 13.86
C ASP A 83 -15.93 -5.90 14.03
N TYR A 84 -14.74 -6.31 13.59
CA TYR A 84 -14.21 -7.68 13.75
C TYR A 84 -13.44 -7.86 15.06
N LEU A 85 -13.15 -6.77 15.76
CA LEU A 85 -12.30 -6.71 16.95
C LEU A 85 -12.94 -5.81 18.02
N PRO A 86 -14.12 -6.18 18.57
CA PRO A 86 -14.91 -5.30 19.44
C PRO A 86 -14.22 -4.95 20.77
N ASP A 87 -13.25 -5.75 21.19
CA ASP A 87 -12.49 -5.54 22.42
C ASP A 87 -11.14 -4.83 22.19
N ALA A 88 -10.79 -4.51 20.94
CA ALA A 88 -9.52 -3.86 20.61
C ALA A 88 -9.60 -2.34 20.81
N GLU A 89 -8.53 -1.78 21.37
CA GLU A 89 -8.33 -0.35 21.51
C GLU A 89 -7.41 0.19 20.38
N ALA A 90 -7.38 1.51 20.20
CA ALA A 90 -6.52 2.17 19.20
C ALA A 90 -5.02 1.76 19.31
N LYS A 91 -4.53 1.44 20.52
CA LYS A 91 -3.17 0.94 20.73
C LYS A 91 -2.94 -0.44 20.10
N ASP A 92 -3.96 -1.30 20.11
CA ASP A 92 -3.86 -2.65 19.55
C ASP A 92 -3.79 -2.57 18.02
N PHE A 93 -4.53 -1.63 17.40
CA PHE A 93 -4.38 -1.34 15.97
C PHE A 93 -3.01 -0.79 15.59
N TYR A 94 -2.37 -0.01 16.46
CA TYR A 94 -0.99 0.42 16.27
C TYR A 94 -0.01 -0.76 16.32
N GLU A 95 -0.18 -1.69 17.27
CA GLU A 95 0.64 -2.90 17.36
C GLU A 95 0.44 -3.83 16.16
N MET A 96 -0.80 -4.02 15.72
CA MET A 96 -1.12 -4.77 14.50
C MET A 96 -0.56 -4.11 13.24
N GLU A 97 -0.54 -2.78 13.15
CA GLU A 97 0.06 -2.07 12.02
C GLU A 97 1.58 -2.28 11.95
N ILE A 98 2.28 -2.33 13.09
CA ILE A 98 3.71 -2.69 13.10
C ILE A 98 3.91 -4.08 12.48
N ALA A 99 3.03 -5.03 12.81
CA ALA A 99 3.10 -6.38 12.27
C ALA A 99 2.75 -6.43 10.75
N SER A 100 1.65 -5.82 10.33
CA SER A 100 1.20 -5.80 8.92
C SER A 100 2.20 -5.06 8.02
N ALA A 101 2.80 -3.96 8.48
CA ALA A 101 3.84 -3.23 7.76
C ALA A 101 5.13 -4.07 7.62
N GLY A 102 5.52 -4.79 8.67
CA GLY A 102 6.64 -5.73 8.64
C GLY A 102 6.41 -6.87 7.64
N MET A 103 5.18 -7.40 7.60
CA MET A 103 4.77 -8.37 6.58
C MET A 103 4.84 -7.78 5.18
N MET A 104 4.32 -6.56 4.97
CA MET A 104 4.28 -5.92 3.67
C MET A 104 5.68 -5.75 3.10
N ARG A 105 6.58 -5.17 3.90
CA ARG A 105 8.00 -5.06 3.58
C ARG A 105 8.61 -6.39 3.18
N SER A 106 8.36 -7.45 3.95
CA SER A 106 8.95 -8.77 3.72
C SER A 106 8.45 -9.43 2.44
N PHE A 107 7.16 -9.27 2.13
CA PHE A 107 6.56 -9.76 0.88
C PHE A 107 7.05 -8.97 -0.34
N MET A 108 7.26 -7.66 -0.23
CA MET A 108 7.80 -6.82 -1.30
C MET A 108 9.28 -7.12 -1.58
N ALA A 109 10.08 -7.40 -0.54
CA ALA A 109 11.52 -7.57 -0.66
C ALA A 109 11.95 -8.79 -1.52
N VAL A 110 11.10 -9.82 -1.62
CA VAL A 110 11.39 -11.01 -2.41
C VAL A 110 10.69 -10.89 -3.77
N PRO A 111 11.38 -10.75 -4.91
CA PRO A 111 10.74 -10.65 -6.22
C PRO A 111 9.90 -11.90 -6.55
N CYS A 112 8.86 -11.74 -7.37
CA CYS A 112 8.10 -12.87 -7.87
C CYS A 112 8.92 -13.72 -8.86
N ASP A 113 8.60 -15.01 -8.93
CA ASP A 113 9.16 -15.96 -9.90
C ASP A 113 8.08 -16.92 -10.42
N VAL A 114 8.49 -17.96 -11.16
CA VAL A 114 7.58 -18.94 -11.75
C VAL A 114 6.80 -19.78 -10.72
N TYR A 115 7.27 -19.87 -9.48
CA TYR A 115 6.62 -20.60 -8.39
C TYR A 115 5.86 -19.68 -7.44
N PHE A 116 6.40 -18.48 -7.21
CA PHE A 116 5.81 -17.45 -6.39
C PHE A 116 5.33 -16.29 -7.25
N THR A 117 4.25 -16.53 -7.99
CA THR A 117 3.61 -15.54 -8.85
C THR A 117 3.03 -14.38 -8.04
N VAL A 118 2.75 -13.25 -8.70
CA VAL A 118 2.18 -12.07 -8.05
C VAL A 118 0.80 -12.34 -7.46
N GLU A 119 -0.03 -13.15 -8.12
CA GLU A 119 -1.34 -13.58 -7.63
C GLU A 119 -1.19 -14.43 -6.37
N ARG A 120 -0.22 -15.36 -6.37
CA ARG A 120 0.07 -16.19 -5.19
C ARG A 120 0.59 -15.34 -4.04
N LYS A 121 1.44 -14.36 -4.33
CA LYS A 121 1.95 -13.40 -3.34
C LYS A 121 0.80 -12.61 -2.71
N ILE A 122 -0.07 -12.02 -3.53
CA ILE A 122 -1.24 -11.26 -3.09
C ILE A 122 -2.16 -12.12 -2.23
N ALA A 123 -2.52 -13.31 -2.71
CA ALA A 123 -3.40 -14.22 -1.97
C ALA A 123 -2.81 -14.62 -0.61
N ARG A 124 -1.49 -14.87 -0.55
CA ARG A 124 -0.80 -15.20 0.71
C ARG A 124 -0.73 -14.03 1.66
N PHE A 125 -0.45 -12.82 1.15
CA PHE A 125 -0.43 -11.63 1.96
C PHE A 125 -1.82 -11.35 2.55
N LEU A 126 -2.87 -11.33 1.71
CA LEU A 126 -4.23 -11.03 2.13
C LEU A 126 -4.76 -12.04 3.15
N GLU A 127 -4.49 -13.33 2.97
CA GLU A 127 -4.87 -14.34 3.97
C GLU A 127 -4.22 -14.07 5.33
N CYS A 128 -2.93 -13.70 5.36
CA CYS A 128 -2.24 -13.37 6.61
C CYS A 128 -2.76 -12.07 7.23
N ALA A 129 -2.87 -11.00 6.43
CA ALA A 129 -3.24 -9.67 6.91
C ALA A 129 -4.69 -9.64 7.39
N LEU A 130 -5.64 -10.17 6.61
CA LEU A 130 -7.04 -10.20 7.02
C LEU A 130 -7.27 -11.16 8.21
N LYS A 131 -6.44 -12.20 8.36
CA LYS A 131 -6.46 -13.05 9.57
C LYS A 131 -5.97 -12.31 10.81
N LEU A 132 -4.95 -11.45 10.69
CA LEU A 132 -4.47 -10.61 11.79
C LEU A 132 -5.61 -9.73 12.35
N TYR A 133 -6.46 -9.19 11.48
CA TYR A 133 -7.61 -8.37 11.86
C TYR A 133 -8.90 -9.15 12.15
N ASN A 134 -8.80 -10.46 12.40
CA ASN A 134 -9.92 -11.32 12.73
C ASN A 134 -11.08 -11.35 11.70
N VAL A 135 -10.79 -11.04 10.43
CA VAL A 135 -11.80 -11.11 9.37
C VAL A 135 -12.21 -12.58 9.14
N PRO A 136 -13.53 -12.89 9.07
CA PRO A 136 -14.03 -14.25 8.87
C PRO A 136 -13.49 -14.90 7.60
N VAL A 137 -13.23 -16.21 7.66
CA VAL A 137 -12.61 -16.99 6.57
C VAL A 137 -13.31 -16.78 5.23
N GLU A 138 -14.64 -16.83 5.18
CA GLU A 138 -15.39 -16.65 3.94
C GLU A 138 -15.21 -15.23 3.38
N ARG A 139 -15.21 -14.22 4.26
CA ARG A 139 -14.98 -12.83 3.85
C ARG A 139 -13.57 -12.61 3.31
N ARG A 140 -12.55 -13.28 3.88
CA ARG A 140 -11.18 -13.26 3.34
C ARG A 140 -11.10 -13.86 1.95
N ARG A 141 -11.79 -14.99 1.72
CA ARG A 141 -11.85 -15.65 0.41
C ARG A 141 -12.56 -14.80 -0.63
N GLU A 142 -13.69 -14.21 -0.28
CA GLU A 142 -14.44 -13.29 -1.15
C GLU A 142 -13.59 -12.09 -1.57
N ALA A 143 -12.97 -11.39 -0.61
CA ALA A 143 -12.14 -10.23 -0.90
C ALA A 143 -10.94 -10.61 -1.79
N THR A 144 -10.27 -11.73 -1.48
CA THR A 144 -9.14 -12.22 -2.28
C THR A 144 -9.58 -12.60 -3.70
N ALA A 145 -10.69 -13.31 -3.84
CA ALA A 145 -11.21 -13.69 -5.15
C ALA A 145 -11.57 -12.46 -5.99
N ALA A 146 -12.22 -11.45 -5.39
CA ALA A 146 -12.58 -10.21 -6.07
C ALA A 146 -11.33 -9.44 -6.55
N VAL A 147 -10.32 -9.30 -5.70
CA VAL A 147 -9.04 -8.65 -6.05
C VAL A 147 -8.36 -9.34 -7.22
N LEU A 148 -8.35 -10.68 -7.25
CA LEU A 148 -7.69 -11.45 -8.31
C LEU A 148 -8.42 -11.41 -9.67
N GLN A 149 -9.63 -10.84 -9.73
CA GLN A 149 -10.32 -10.57 -11.01
C GLN A 149 -9.96 -9.21 -11.61
N LEU A 150 -9.26 -8.34 -10.87
CA LEU A 150 -8.88 -7.01 -11.34
C LEU A 150 -7.64 -7.07 -12.24
N ASP A 151 -7.55 -6.12 -13.18
CA ASP A 151 -6.31 -5.88 -13.93
C ASP A 151 -5.33 -5.06 -13.08
N LEU A 152 -4.75 -5.72 -12.08
CA LEU A 152 -3.82 -5.11 -11.13
C LEU A 152 -2.58 -4.55 -11.84
N HIS A 153 -2.17 -5.14 -12.96
CA HIS A 153 -1.04 -4.64 -13.74
C HIS A 153 -1.35 -3.28 -14.35
N ALA A 154 -2.46 -3.16 -15.07
CA ALA A 154 -2.87 -1.90 -15.67
C ALA A 154 -3.10 -0.81 -14.60
N MET A 155 -3.71 -1.18 -13.47
CA MET A 155 -3.92 -0.26 -12.34
C MET A 155 -2.60 0.24 -11.76
N ALA A 156 -1.68 -0.67 -11.41
CA ALA A 156 -0.37 -0.33 -10.85
C ALA A 156 0.45 0.53 -11.82
N ALA A 157 0.52 0.14 -13.09
CA ALA A 157 1.24 0.89 -14.10
C ALA A 157 0.62 2.28 -14.34
N GLY A 158 -0.71 2.38 -14.30
CA GLY A 158 -1.45 3.64 -14.40
C GLY A 158 -1.14 4.60 -13.24
N ILE A 159 -1.12 4.08 -12.00
CA ILE A 159 -0.75 4.85 -10.81
C ILE A 159 0.67 5.41 -10.95
N ILE A 160 1.65 4.55 -11.25
CA ILE A 160 3.05 4.99 -11.41
C ILE A 160 3.17 6.06 -12.49
N ARG A 161 2.53 5.87 -13.65
CA ARG A 161 2.55 6.85 -14.73
C ARG A 161 2.00 8.20 -14.29
N THR A 162 0.84 8.21 -13.63
CA THR A 162 0.23 9.44 -13.12
C THR A 162 1.11 10.11 -12.07
N THR A 163 1.69 9.35 -11.14
CA THR A 163 2.57 9.90 -10.10
C THR A 163 3.84 10.51 -10.67
N VAL A 164 4.47 9.84 -11.65
CA VAL A 164 5.66 10.37 -12.35
C VAL A 164 5.31 11.68 -13.08
N GLN A 165 4.21 11.71 -13.82
CA GLN A 165 3.76 12.93 -14.53
C GLN A 165 3.47 14.09 -13.57
N GLN A 166 2.87 13.82 -12.41
CA GLN A 166 2.62 14.84 -11.38
C GLN A 166 3.93 15.34 -10.76
N ALA A 167 4.88 14.45 -10.49
CA ALA A 167 6.19 14.81 -9.98
C ALA A 167 6.93 15.71 -10.98
N GLU A 168 6.98 15.33 -12.25
CA GLU A 168 7.60 16.13 -13.33
C GLU A 168 6.98 17.53 -13.43
N LYS A 169 5.65 17.64 -13.47
CA LYS A 169 4.95 18.95 -13.48
C LYS A 169 5.29 19.79 -12.25
N GLY A 170 5.36 19.17 -11.08
CA GLY A 170 5.76 19.84 -9.84
C GLY A 170 7.21 20.34 -9.88
N PHE A 171 8.13 19.57 -10.45
CA PHE A 171 9.53 19.99 -10.61
C PHE A 171 9.68 21.15 -11.60
N GLU A 172 8.92 21.14 -12.70
CA GLU A 172 8.94 22.24 -13.66
C GLU A 172 8.34 23.53 -13.10
N ALA A 173 7.29 23.44 -12.26
CA ALA A 173 6.72 24.60 -11.59
C ALA A 173 7.72 25.26 -10.60
N VAL A 174 8.49 24.46 -9.85
CA VAL A 174 9.51 24.95 -8.91
C VAL A 174 10.70 25.59 -9.63
N LYS A 175 11.08 25.09 -10.82
CA LYS A 175 12.11 25.73 -11.65
C LYS A 175 11.64 27.04 -12.29
N ALA A 176 10.33 27.21 -12.47
CA ALA A 176 9.74 28.39 -13.08
C ALA A 176 9.49 29.54 -12.09
N GLU A 177 9.61 29.31 -10.78
CA GLU A 177 9.59 30.38 -9.78
C GLU A 177 10.90 31.19 -9.82
N PRO A 178 10.85 32.52 -10.01
CA PRO A 178 12.06 33.34 -10.00
C PRO A 178 12.63 33.34 -8.57
N ALA A 179 13.94 33.09 -8.46
CA ALA A 179 14.65 33.26 -7.20
C ALA A 179 14.55 34.73 -6.76
N PHE A 180 13.90 34.98 -5.62
CA PHE A 180 13.87 36.28 -4.95
C PHE A 180 15.23 36.60 -4.31
#